data_AF-A0A3S3QH25-F1
#
_entry.id   AF-A0A3S3QH25-F1
#
_cell.length_a   1.000
_cell.length_b   1.000
_cell.length_c   1.000
_cell.angle_alpha   90.00
_cell.angle_beta   90.00
_cell.angle_gamma   90.00
#
_symmetry.space_group_name_H-M   'P 1'
#
loop_
_entity.id
_entity.type
_entity.pdbx_description
1 polymer ?
#
loop_
_entity_poly.entity_id
_entity_poly.type
_entity_poly.pdbx_seq_one_letter_code
_entity_poly.pdbx_strand_id
1 'polypeptide(L)' 'MGNDGHTASLFPGSAQLAAATDMNSGKICMAVTPADAPHERMTLTLPAILGSQEIILHIAGQEKKVVLAKAQEAGPAE' A
#
# COMPACT_ATOMS: atom_id res chain seq x y z
N MET A 1 -7.24 -1.64 -3.58
CA MET A 1 -7.32 -1.38 -2.14
C MET A 1 -7.94 -2.59 -1.43
N GLY A 2 -7.30 -3.12 -0.38
CA GLY A 2 -7.82 -4.16 0.52
C GLY A 2 -8.89 -3.64 1.47
N ASN A 3 -9.56 -4.52 2.23
CA ASN A 3 -10.55 -4.09 3.23
C ASN A 3 -9.88 -3.51 4.49
N ASP A 4 -8.62 -3.86 4.69
CA ASP A 4 -7.66 -3.26 5.64
C ASP A 4 -7.05 -1.94 5.14
N GLY A 5 -7.38 -1.48 3.92
CA GLY A 5 -6.85 -0.26 3.31
C GLY A 5 -5.54 -0.42 2.54
N HIS A 6 -4.93 -1.62 2.49
CA HIS A 6 -3.66 -1.80 1.74
C HIS A 6 -3.84 -1.53 0.25
N THR A 7 -2.74 -1.17 -0.44
CA THR A 7 -2.63 -1.21 -1.90
C THR A 7 -1.34 -1.91 -2.29
N ALA A 8 -1.23 -2.38 -3.54
CA ALA A 8 -0.14 -3.27 -3.96
C ALA A 8 0.05 -4.41 -2.93
N SER A 9 1.25 -4.61 -2.41
CA SER A 9 1.49 -5.42 -1.21
C SER A 9 2.08 -4.58 -0.06
N LEU A 10 1.64 -3.33 0.07
CA LEU A 10 1.95 -2.40 1.16
C LEU A 10 0.94 -2.59 2.30
N PHE A 11 1.13 -3.65 3.09
CA PHE A 11 0.19 -4.03 4.15
C PHE A 11 0.42 -3.22 5.45
N PRO A 12 -0.64 -2.68 6.07
CA PRO A 12 -0.57 -2.14 7.42
C PRO A 12 0.05 -3.16 8.39
N GLY A 13 0.97 -2.72 9.25
CA GLY A 13 1.63 -3.57 10.24
C GLY A 13 2.68 -4.53 9.68
N SER A 14 2.96 -4.54 8.38
CA SER A 14 4.10 -5.29 7.83
C SER A 14 5.42 -4.68 8.31
N ALA A 15 6.35 -5.54 8.74
CA ALA A 15 7.70 -5.11 9.15
C ALA A 15 8.46 -4.38 8.02
N GLN A 16 8.11 -4.67 6.77
CA GLN A 16 8.71 -4.07 5.58
C GLN A 16 8.04 -2.77 5.15
N LEU A 17 6.90 -2.37 5.74
CA LEU A 17 6.10 -1.24 5.25
C LEU A 17 6.91 0.06 5.23
N ALA A 18 7.60 0.41 6.31
CA ALA A 18 8.41 1.63 6.39
C ALA A 18 9.51 1.69 5.31
N ALA A 19 10.16 0.56 5.03
CA ALA A 19 11.17 0.48 3.97
C ALA A 19 10.54 0.53 2.56
N ALA A 20 9.29 0.08 2.43
CA ALA A 20 8.53 0.11 1.18
C ALA A 20 7.96 1.48 0.85
N THR A 21 7.73 2.31 1.87
CA THR A 21 7.22 3.67 1.74
C THR A 21 8.32 4.74 1.80
N ASP A 22 9.56 4.38 2.16
CA ASP A 22 10.69 5.29 2.20
C ASP A 22 10.99 5.93 0.83
N MET A 23 10.79 7.24 0.77
CA MET A 23 11.00 8.08 -0.40
C MET A 23 12.46 8.14 -0.88
N ASN A 24 13.41 7.76 -0.03
CA ASN A 24 14.85 7.77 -0.34
C ASN A 24 15.42 6.37 -0.55
N SER A 25 14.60 5.31 -0.57
CA SER A 25 15.08 3.93 -0.63
C SER A 25 15.87 3.60 -1.91
N GLY A 26 15.61 4.31 -3.02
CA GLY A 26 16.21 4.06 -4.34
C GLY A 26 15.79 2.73 -4.99
N LYS A 27 14.86 1.98 -4.38
CA LYS A 27 14.40 0.67 -4.85
C LYS A 27 13.12 0.80 -5.66
N ILE A 28 13.02 0.06 -6.76
CA ILE A 28 11.78 -0.02 -7.57
C ILE A 28 10.79 -1.01 -6.97
N CYS A 29 11.28 -2.15 -6.45
CA CYS A 29 10.46 -3.17 -5.83
C CYS A 29 11.16 -3.81 -4.63
N MET A 30 10.40 -4.55 -3.83
CA MET A 30 10.91 -5.30 -2.68
C MET A 30 10.05 -6.49 -2.29
N ALA A 31 10.65 -7.42 -1.55
CA ALA A 31 9.96 -8.51 -0.91
C ALA A 31 9.18 -8.03 0.33
N VAL A 32 7.95 -8.52 0.49
CA VAL A 32 7.09 -8.26 1.65
C VAL A 32 6.52 -9.58 2.15
N THR A 33 6.59 -9.78 3.46
CA THR A 33 5.95 -10.91 4.14
C THR A 33 4.70 -10.39 4.85
N PRO A 34 3.50 -10.66 4.32
CA PRO A 34 2.26 -10.29 5.01
C PRO A 34 2.08 -11.11 6.29
N ALA A 35 1.52 -10.50 7.34
CA ALA A 35 1.22 -11.21 8.59
C ALA A 35 0.06 -12.22 8.42
N ASP A 36 -0.96 -11.83 7.65
CA ASP A 36 -2.24 -12.55 7.54
C ASP A 36 -2.45 -13.25 6.19
N ALA A 37 -1.38 -13.51 5.41
CA ALA A 37 -1.51 -14.21 4.13
C ALA A 37 -0.38 -15.23 3.88
N PRO A 38 -0.66 -16.36 3.19
CA PRO A 38 0.22 -17.54 3.20
C PRO A 38 1.47 -17.43 2.31
N HIS A 39 1.64 -16.35 1.55
CA HIS A 39 2.68 -16.24 0.53
C HIS A 39 3.41 -14.92 0.59
N GLU A 40 4.74 -14.99 0.51
CA GLU A 40 5.60 -13.83 0.27
C GLU A 40 5.22 -13.12 -1.03
N ARG A 41 5.41 -11.81 -1.04
CA ARG A 41 5.04 -10.95 -2.16
C ARG A 41 6.23 -10.17 -2.64
N MET A 42 6.21 -9.81 -3.92
CA MET A 42 6.97 -8.69 -4.44
C MET A 42 6.02 -7.51 -4.59
N THR A 43 6.41 -6.32 -4.10
CA THR A 43 5.66 -5.08 -4.27
C THR A 43 6.52 -4.04 -4.97
N LEU A 44 5.90 -3.17 -5.78
CA LEU A 44 6.51 -1.88 -6.09
C LEU A 44 6.55 -1.03 -4.81
N THR A 45 7.61 -0.26 -4.66
CA THR A 45 7.76 0.71 -3.55
C THR A 45 6.84 1.91 -3.79
N LEU A 46 6.53 2.66 -2.72
CA LEU A 46 5.73 3.88 -2.84
C LEU A 46 6.36 4.90 -3.82
N PRO A 47 7.68 5.15 -3.83
CA PRO A 47 8.30 6.04 -4.82
C PRO A 47 8.11 5.55 -6.25
N ALA A 48 8.19 4.25 -6.50
CA ALA A 48 7.97 3.68 -7.82
C ALA A 48 6.51 3.86 -8.28
N ILE A 49 5.54 3.69 -7.36
CA ILE A 49 4.12 3.95 -7.64
C ILE A 49 3.88 5.45 -7.91
N LEU A 50 4.39 6.33 -7.05
CA LEU A 50 4.24 7.80 -7.19
C LEU A 50 5.01 8.38 -8.38
N GLY A 51 5.99 7.67 -8.93
CA GLY A 51 6.67 8.02 -10.18
C GLY A 51 5.81 7.84 -11.43
N SER A 52 4.57 7.37 -11.31
CA SER A 52 3.63 7.20 -12.42
C SER A 52 3.06 8.55 -12.86
N GLN A 53 2.83 8.73 -14.17
CA GLN A 53 2.18 9.93 -14.69
C GLN A 53 0.70 10.04 -14.26
N GLU A 54 0.04 8.89 -14.10
CA GLU A 54 -1.35 8.78 -13.68
C GLU A 54 -1.50 7.56 -12.77
N ILE A 55 -2.30 7.69 -11.70
CA ILE A 55 -2.62 6.60 -10.77
C ILE A 55 -4.14 6.46 -10.70
N ILE A 56 -4.64 5.30 -11.10
CA ILE A 56 -6.08 4.99 -11.09
C ILE A 56 -6.34 3.95 -10.00
N LEU A 57 -7.16 4.30 -9.02
CA LEU A 57 -7.63 3.37 -7.99
C LEU A 57 -8.98 2.77 -8.38
N HIS A 58 -8.98 1.55 -8.89
CA HIS A 58 -10.22 0.81 -9.13
C HIS A 58 -10.65 0.03 -7.88
N ILE A 59 -11.86 0.32 -7.40
CA ILE A 59 -12.53 -0.35 -6.27
C ILE A 59 -14.01 -0.55 -6.59
N ALA A 60 -14.63 -1.56 -5.98
CA ALA A 60 -16.05 -1.86 -6.16
C ALA A 60 -16.69 -2.34 -4.85
N GLY A 61 -17.98 -2.03 -4.68
CA GLY A 61 -18.79 -2.45 -3.53
C GLY A 61 -18.80 -1.44 -2.37
N GLN A 62 -19.84 -1.55 -1.54
CA GLN A 62 -20.10 -0.60 -0.45
C GLN A 62 -19.02 -0.63 0.64
N GLU A 63 -18.48 -1.82 0.95
CA GLU A 63 -17.40 -1.97 1.94
C GLU A 63 -16.15 -1.16 1.53
N LYS A 64 -15.73 -1.27 0.26
CA LYS A 64 -14.59 -0.50 -0.26
C LYS A 64 -14.85 1.01 -0.24
N LYS A 65 -16.09 1.45 -0.48
CA LYS A 65 -16.44 2.88 -0.42
C LYS A 65 -16.23 3.45 0.99
N VAL A 66 -16.58 2.68 2.03
CA VAL A 66 -16.37 3.08 3.43
C VAL A 66 -14.87 3.13 3.75
N VAL A 67 -14.10 2.12 3.33
CA VAL A 67 -12.64 2.10 3.53
C VAL A 67 -11.97 3.29 2.83
N LEU A 68 -12.41 3.62 1.61
CA LEU A 68 -11.87 4.78 0.89
C LEU A 68 -12.18 6.09 1.61
N ALA A 69 -13.42 6.28 2.08
CA ALA A 69 -13.79 7.47 2.83
C ALA A 69 -12.89 7.68 4.06
N LYS A 70 -12.62 6.61 4.82
CA LYS A 70 -11.69 6.63 5.94
C LYS A 70 -10.25 6.96 5.51
N ALA A 71 -9.79 6.39 4.40
CA ALA A 71 -8.43 6.63 3.89
C ALA A 71 -8.22 8.07 3.36
N GLN A 72 -9.29 8.81 3.07
CA GLN A 72 -9.24 10.22 2.64
C GLN A 72 -9.17 11.20 3.82
N GLU A 73 -9.41 10.75 5.05
CA GLU A 73 -9.22 11.56 6.25
C GLU A 73 -7.73 11.77 6.55
N ALA A 74 -7.41 12.66 7.48
CA ALA A 74 -6.03 12.87 7.90
C ALA A 74 -5.46 11.57 8.51
N GLY A 75 -4.47 10.99 7.84
CA GLY A 75 -3.72 9.85 8.36
C GLY A 75 -2.77 10.26 9.49
N PRO A 76 -2.25 9.29 10.27
CA PRO A 76 -1.11 9.56 11.12
C PRO A 76 0.05 10.09 10.26
N ALA A 77 0.74 11.12 10.74
CA ALA A 77 2.05 11.47 10.20
C ALA A 77 3.01 10.36 10.64
N GLU A 78 3.34 9.44 9.72
CA GLU A 78 4.47 8.52 9.91
C GLU A 78 5.80 9.25 9.76
#